data_AF-A0A1H7E9Z0-F1
#
_entry.id   AF-A0A1H7E9Z0-F1
#
_cell.length_a   1.000
_cell.length_b   1.000
_cell.length_c   1.000
_cell.angle_alpha   90.00
_cell.angle_beta   90.00
_cell.angle_gamma   90.00
#
_symmetry.space_group_name_H-M   'P 1'
#
loop_
_entity.id
_entity.type
_entity.pdbx_description
1 polymer ?
#
loop_
_entity_poly.entity_id
_entity_poly.type
_entity_poly.pdbx_seq_one_letter_code
_entity_poly.pdbx_strand_id
1 'polypeptide(L)'
;MKKHLLVLAIASSCFAMASANAMTKDEYNVAKEKISADYKVAKAKCDTLKDNAKDVCEKEAKGVENVAKAQLEQDYKPTPGHAKKVAEETATMNYDVAKEKCDDQSGDAKSACVNQAKADHDKAKADIKAMKG
;
A
#
# COMPACT_ATOMS: atom_id res chain seq x y z
N MET A 1 -5.78 33.19 40.32
CA MET A 1 -6.31 32.85 41.67
C MET A 1 -7.19 31.62 41.54
N LYS A 2 -6.83 30.55 42.29
CA LYS A 2 -7.66 29.42 42.81
C LYS A 2 -8.62 28.72 41.83
N LYS A 3 -8.24 27.55 41.28
CA LYS A 3 -8.39 26.18 41.84
C LYS A 3 -9.85 25.73 41.95
N HIS A 4 -10.20 24.63 41.27
CA HIS A 4 -11.03 23.46 41.67
C HIS A 4 -11.14 22.60 40.39
N LEU A 5 -10.34 21.58 40.13
CA LEU A 5 -10.24 20.28 40.81
C LEU A 5 -11.61 19.70 41.16
N LEU A 6 -12.25 19.12 40.16
CA LEU A 6 -13.24 18.05 40.31
C LEU A 6 -12.80 16.88 39.43
N VAL A 7 -12.07 15.96 40.05
CA VAL A 7 -11.86 14.60 39.55
C VAL A 7 -13.19 13.89 39.70
N LEU A 8 -13.89 13.65 38.59
CA LEU A 8 -15.00 12.71 38.52
C LEU A 8 -14.42 11.40 38.00
N ALA A 9 -14.11 10.51 38.93
CA ALA A 9 -13.76 9.13 38.66
C ALA A 9 -14.99 8.43 38.06
N ILE A 10 -15.04 8.32 36.73
CA ILE A 10 -15.90 7.35 36.06
C ILE A 10 -15.09 6.06 35.97
N ALA A 11 -15.16 5.28 37.04
CA ALA A 11 -14.96 3.85 36.95
C ALA A 11 -16.11 3.28 36.08
N SER A 12 -15.89 3.21 34.78
CA SER A 12 -16.66 2.35 33.89
C SER A 12 -15.69 1.46 33.15
N SER A 13 -15.37 0.37 33.85
CA SER A 13 -14.91 -0.89 33.28
C SER A 13 -15.80 -1.28 32.11
N CYS A 14 -15.31 -1.03 30.90
CA CYS A 14 -15.49 -1.82 29.70
C CYS A 14 -14.44 -1.32 28.71
N PHE A 15 -13.17 -1.60 28.98
CA PHE A 15 -12.30 -1.93 27.85
C PHE A 15 -12.94 -3.17 27.23
N ALA A 16 -13.83 -2.97 26.26
CA ALA A 16 -13.98 -3.94 25.19
C ALA A 16 -12.59 -3.96 24.54
N MET A 17 -11.70 -4.81 25.06
CA MET A 17 -10.66 -5.37 24.24
C MET A 17 -11.43 -6.00 23.09
N ALA A 18 -11.50 -5.30 21.96
CA ALA A 18 -11.78 -5.94 20.70
C ALA A 18 -10.70 -7.00 20.58
N SER A 19 -11.06 -8.23 20.93
CA SER A 19 -10.23 -9.38 20.71
C SER A 19 -9.89 -9.35 19.24
N ALA A 20 -8.60 -9.21 18.93
CA ALA A 20 -8.08 -9.43 17.61
C ALA A 20 -8.28 -10.92 17.28
N ASN A 21 -9.50 -11.28 16.89
CA ASN A 21 -9.77 -12.57 16.31
C ASN A 21 -9.01 -12.57 14.97
N ALA A 22 -8.08 -13.51 14.83
CA ALA A 22 -7.40 -13.72 13.55
C ALA A 22 -8.47 -13.97 12.47
N MET A 23 -8.34 -13.28 11.34
CA MET A 23 -9.24 -13.40 10.19
C MET A 23 -9.42 -14.88 9.82
N THR A 24 -10.66 -15.32 9.60
CA THR A 24 -10.94 -16.69 9.14
C THR A 24 -10.56 -16.86 7.67
N LYS A 25 -10.40 -18.11 7.23
CA LYS A 25 -10.11 -18.41 5.82
C LYS A 25 -11.19 -17.90 4.87
N ASP A 26 -12.46 -17.94 5.29
CA ASP A 26 -13.58 -17.48 4.49
C ASP A 26 -13.57 -15.95 4.37
N GLU A 27 -13.33 -15.23 5.47
CA GLU A 27 -13.14 -13.77 5.45
C GLU A 27 -11.94 -13.36 4.59
N TYR A 28 -10.83 -14.12 4.65
CA TYR A 28 -9.66 -13.91 3.78
C TYR A 28 -10.02 -14.06 2.30
N ASN A 29 -10.76 -15.11 1.92
CA ASN A 29 -11.15 -15.32 0.53
C ASN A 29 -12.09 -14.19 0.04
N VAL A 30 -13.05 -13.78 0.86
CA VAL A 30 -13.96 -12.67 0.56
C VAL A 30 -13.19 -11.35 0.41
N ALA A 31 -12.24 -11.07 1.30
CA ALA A 31 -11.39 -9.88 1.20
C ALA A 31 -10.54 -9.89 -0.08
N LYS A 32 -9.99 -11.05 -0.45
CA LYS A 32 -9.20 -11.22 -1.68
C LYS A 32 -10.03 -11.00 -2.95
N GLU A 33 -11.26 -11.52 -2.98
CA GLU A 33 -12.22 -11.27 -4.06
C GLU A 33 -12.59 -9.80 -4.14
N LYS A 34 -12.85 -9.15 -3.01
CA LYS A 34 -13.12 -7.71 -2.93
C LYS A 34 -11.97 -6.88 -3.50
N ILE A 35 -10.72 -7.14 -3.11
CA ILE A 35 -9.55 -6.45 -3.67
C ILE A 35 -9.50 -6.59 -5.20
N SER A 36 -9.79 -7.79 -5.70
CA SER A 36 -9.79 -8.05 -7.15
C SER A 36 -10.95 -7.34 -7.87
N ALA A 37 -12.10 -7.18 -7.22
CA ALA A 37 -13.22 -6.40 -7.72
C ALA A 37 -12.92 -4.90 -7.71
N ASP A 38 -12.33 -4.38 -6.63
CA ASP A 38 -11.91 -2.99 -6.51
C ASP A 38 -10.88 -2.62 -7.59
N TYR A 39 -9.92 -3.52 -7.88
CA TYR A 39 -8.99 -3.38 -9.01
C TYR A 39 -9.71 -3.26 -10.35
N LYS A 40 -10.70 -4.13 -10.63
CA LYS A 40 -11.48 -4.05 -11.89
C LYS A 40 -12.20 -2.71 -12.02
N VAL A 41 -12.78 -2.21 -10.92
CA VAL A 41 -13.44 -0.89 -10.90
C VAL A 41 -12.42 0.23 -11.11
N ALA A 42 -11.26 0.17 -10.44
CA ALA A 42 -10.20 1.16 -10.62
C ALA A 42 -9.68 1.18 -12.06
N LYS A 43 -9.43 0.00 -12.66
CA LYS A 43 -9.01 -0.13 -14.05
C LYS A 43 -10.06 0.43 -15.02
N ALA A 44 -11.34 0.13 -14.81
CA ALA A 44 -12.41 0.68 -15.64
C ALA A 44 -12.49 2.21 -15.57
N LYS A 45 -12.15 2.84 -14.43
CA LYS A 45 -12.05 4.30 -14.35
C LYS A 45 -10.88 4.84 -15.20
N CYS A 46 -9.79 4.10 -15.31
CA CYS A 46 -8.66 4.47 -16.17
C CYS A 46 -9.05 4.52 -17.66
N ASP A 47 -10.08 3.80 -18.09
CA ASP A 47 -10.56 3.84 -19.48
C ASP A 47 -11.09 5.21 -19.92
N THR A 48 -11.38 6.10 -18.99
CA THR A 48 -11.76 7.50 -19.28
C THR A 48 -10.57 8.40 -19.57
N LEU A 49 -9.35 7.93 -19.32
CA LEU A 49 -8.09 8.63 -19.55
C LEU A 49 -7.48 8.23 -20.89
N LYS A 50 -6.47 8.97 -21.34
CA LYS A 50 -5.77 8.73 -22.60
C LYS A 50 -4.25 8.85 -22.40
N ASP A 51 -3.51 8.26 -23.33
CA ASP A 51 -2.06 8.33 -23.42
C ASP A 51 -1.40 7.99 -22.06
N ASN A 52 -0.31 8.68 -21.71
CA ASN A 52 0.44 8.44 -20.48
C ASN A 52 -0.44 8.47 -19.21
N ALA A 53 -1.42 9.37 -19.15
CA ALA A 53 -2.31 9.45 -17.99
C ALA A 53 -3.11 8.15 -17.79
N LYS A 54 -3.50 7.47 -18.87
CA LYS A 54 -4.12 6.15 -18.80
C LYS A 54 -3.13 5.10 -18.30
N ASP A 55 -1.93 5.08 -18.85
CA ASP A 55 -0.92 4.08 -18.48
C ASP A 55 -0.52 4.22 -17.00
N VAL A 56 -0.29 5.44 -16.52
CA VAL A 56 -0.03 5.73 -15.10
C VAL A 56 -1.17 5.24 -14.21
N CYS A 57 -2.42 5.50 -14.60
CA CYS A 57 -3.59 5.04 -13.85
C CYS A 57 -3.66 3.52 -13.79
N GLU A 58 -3.39 2.82 -14.89
CA GLU A 58 -3.39 1.35 -14.92
C GLU A 58 -2.27 0.76 -14.06
N LYS A 59 -1.07 1.35 -14.09
CA LYS A 59 0.05 0.97 -13.22
C LYS A 59 -0.28 1.15 -11.74
N GLU A 60 -0.86 2.30 -11.39
CA GLU A 60 -1.28 2.60 -10.02
C GLU A 60 -2.36 1.62 -9.55
N ALA A 61 -3.42 1.41 -10.34
CA ALA A 61 -4.48 0.47 -10.01
C ALA A 61 -3.93 -0.95 -9.80
N LYS A 62 -3.01 -1.40 -10.66
CA LYS A 62 -2.40 -2.72 -10.54
C LYS A 62 -1.48 -2.84 -9.32
N GLY A 63 -0.69 -1.80 -9.04
CA GLY A 63 0.18 -1.75 -7.88
C GLY A 63 -0.62 -1.77 -6.57
N VAL A 64 -1.71 -0.99 -6.49
CA VAL A 64 -2.62 -1.00 -5.34
C VAL A 64 -3.23 -2.39 -5.11
N GLU A 65 -3.64 -3.08 -6.17
CA GLU A 65 -4.13 -4.48 -6.06
C GLU A 65 -3.08 -5.40 -5.43
N ASN A 66 -1.84 -5.32 -5.90
CA ASN A 66 -0.76 -6.17 -5.41
C ASN A 66 -0.39 -5.86 -3.96
N VAL A 67 -0.27 -4.58 -3.61
CA VAL A 67 0.00 -4.14 -2.23
C VAL A 67 -1.11 -4.58 -1.29
N ALA A 68 -2.37 -4.39 -1.69
CA ALA A 68 -3.52 -4.82 -0.89
C ALA A 68 -3.55 -6.33 -0.68
N LYS A 69 -3.22 -7.13 -1.71
CA LYS A 69 -3.09 -8.59 -1.57
C LYS A 69 -1.95 -8.96 -0.62
N ALA A 70 -0.79 -8.32 -0.73
CA ALA A 70 0.32 -8.58 0.18
C ALA A 70 -0.03 -8.20 1.63
N GLN A 71 -0.74 -7.09 1.84
CA GLN A 71 -1.20 -6.66 3.15
C GLN A 71 -2.22 -7.66 3.72
N LEU A 72 -3.13 -8.16 2.89
CA LEU A 72 -4.09 -9.19 3.29
C LEU A 72 -3.37 -10.48 3.73
N GLU A 73 -2.30 -10.91 3.04
CA GLU A 73 -1.49 -12.05 3.50
C GLU A 73 -0.80 -11.78 4.84
N GLN A 74 -0.30 -10.55 5.03
CA GLN A 74 0.32 -10.13 6.29
C GLN A 74 -0.71 -10.08 7.43
N ASP A 75 -1.94 -9.64 7.17
CA ASP A 75 -3.00 -9.56 8.18
C ASP A 75 -3.56 -10.95 8.52
N TYR A 76 -3.69 -11.83 7.52
CA TYR A 76 -4.18 -13.20 7.71
C TYR A 76 -3.13 -14.12 8.35
N LYS A 77 -1.86 -13.99 7.96
CA LYS A 77 -0.76 -14.79 8.49
C LYS A 77 0.49 -13.92 8.69
N PRO A 78 0.59 -13.16 9.79
CA PRO A 78 1.70 -12.25 10.02
C PRO A 78 3.05 -12.99 10.06
N THR A 79 3.97 -12.61 9.17
CA THR A 79 5.36 -13.10 9.20
C THR A 79 6.31 -11.99 8.74
N PRO A 80 7.60 -12.03 9.13
CA PRO A 80 8.58 -11.10 8.56
C PRO A 80 8.67 -11.17 7.04
N GLY A 81 8.46 -12.35 6.45
CA GLY A 81 8.44 -12.52 4.99
C GLY A 81 7.26 -11.80 4.33
N HIS A 82 6.06 -11.89 4.91
CA HIS A 82 4.89 -11.16 4.41
C HIS A 82 5.02 -9.65 4.61
N ALA A 83 5.57 -9.19 5.75
CA ALA A 83 5.88 -7.78 5.96
C ALA A 83 6.89 -7.24 4.92
N LYS A 84 7.94 -8.03 4.59
CA LYS A 84 8.86 -7.69 3.49
C LYS A 84 8.13 -7.64 2.16
N LYS A 85 7.24 -8.60 1.89
CA LYS A 85 6.47 -8.63 0.64
C LYS A 85 5.59 -7.40 0.45
N VAL A 86 4.95 -6.91 1.51
CA VAL A 86 4.20 -5.64 1.47
C VAL A 86 5.10 -4.49 1.04
N ALA A 87 6.28 -4.39 1.65
CA ALA A 87 7.25 -3.35 1.31
C ALA A 87 7.78 -3.48 -0.13
N GLU A 88 8.04 -4.71 -0.60
CA GLU A 88 8.47 -4.99 -1.98
C GLU A 88 7.42 -4.58 -3.02
N GLU A 89 6.15 -4.96 -2.82
CA GLU A 89 5.07 -4.58 -3.73
C GLU A 89 4.84 -3.06 -3.71
N THR A 90 5.00 -2.41 -2.55
CA THR A 90 4.89 -0.95 -2.42
C THR A 90 6.01 -0.25 -3.17
N ALA A 91 7.25 -0.71 -3.02
CA ALA A 91 8.40 -0.18 -3.74
C ALA A 91 8.24 -0.37 -5.27
N THR A 92 7.79 -1.56 -5.68
CA THR A 92 7.55 -1.88 -7.10
C THR A 92 6.46 -0.99 -7.70
N MET A 93 5.33 -0.81 -7.01
CA MET A 93 4.26 0.10 -7.42
C MET A 93 4.79 1.53 -7.62
N ASN A 94 5.51 2.05 -6.63
CA ASN A 94 6.05 3.42 -6.69
C ASN A 94 7.03 3.59 -7.85
N TYR A 95 7.88 2.59 -8.09
CA TYR A 95 8.81 2.58 -9.21
C TYR A 95 8.10 2.56 -10.55
N ASP A 96 7.14 1.65 -10.73
CA ASP A 96 6.41 1.51 -12.00
C ASP A 96 5.61 2.77 -12.33
N VAL A 97 4.92 3.35 -11.35
CA VAL A 97 4.19 4.61 -11.50
C VAL A 97 5.14 5.78 -11.80
N ALA A 98 6.26 5.88 -11.08
CA ALA A 98 7.24 6.95 -11.31
C ALA A 98 7.86 6.85 -12.71
N LYS A 99 8.23 5.64 -13.14
CA LYS A 99 8.79 5.39 -14.46
C LYS A 99 7.80 5.74 -15.56
N GLU A 100 6.53 5.35 -15.41
CA GLU A 100 5.49 5.69 -16.38
C GLU A 100 5.28 7.21 -16.46
N LYS A 101 5.26 7.92 -15.31
CA LYS A 101 5.20 9.39 -15.29
C LYS A 101 6.40 10.06 -15.96
N CYS A 102 7.56 9.40 -16.03
CA CYS A 102 8.71 9.92 -16.76
C CYS A 102 8.53 9.87 -18.27
N ASP A 103 7.59 9.06 -18.78
CA ASP A 103 7.39 8.91 -20.23
C ASP A 103 6.80 10.16 -20.90
N ASP A 104 6.18 11.07 -20.13
CA ASP A 104 5.77 12.41 -20.57
C ASP A 104 6.95 13.37 -20.84
N GLN A 105 8.17 13.00 -20.42
CA GLN A 105 9.36 13.81 -20.64
C GLN A 105 10.13 13.36 -21.89
N SER A 106 11.13 14.14 -22.28
CA SER A 106 12.00 13.81 -23.42
C SER A 106 13.47 14.10 -23.14
N GLY A 107 14.36 13.46 -23.90
CA GLY A 107 15.80 13.70 -23.85
C GLY A 107 16.42 13.47 -22.47
N ASP A 108 17.30 14.40 -22.07
CA ASP A 108 18.03 14.32 -20.80
C ASP A 108 17.10 14.36 -19.58
N ALA A 109 15.99 15.10 -19.65
CA ALA A 109 15.00 15.17 -18.58
C ALA A 109 14.38 13.80 -18.30
N LYS A 110 13.94 13.09 -19.35
CA LYS A 110 13.42 11.72 -19.23
C LYS A 110 14.45 10.76 -18.64
N SER A 111 15.69 10.82 -19.15
CA SER A 111 16.78 9.97 -18.67
C SER A 111 17.06 10.20 -17.18
N ALA A 112 17.12 11.47 -16.75
CA ALA A 112 17.30 11.83 -15.35
C ALA A 112 16.13 11.35 -14.48
N CYS A 113 14.89 11.53 -14.94
CA CYS A 113 13.69 11.06 -14.24
C CYS A 113 13.70 9.54 -14.02
N VAL A 114 13.97 8.75 -15.08
CA VAL A 114 14.03 7.28 -14.99
C VAL A 114 15.18 6.82 -14.08
N ASN A 115 16.32 7.50 -14.12
CA ASN A 115 17.45 7.17 -13.25
C ASN A 115 17.12 7.45 -11.78
N GLN A 116 16.42 8.54 -11.48
CA GLN A 116 15.95 8.85 -10.13
C GLN A 116 14.96 7.78 -9.64
N ALA A 117 13.96 7.42 -10.45
CA ALA A 117 13.01 6.37 -10.08
C ALA A 117 13.70 5.03 -9.78
N LYS A 118 14.71 4.65 -10.57
CA LYS A 118 15.53 3.45 -10.31
C LYS A 118 16.32 3.56 -9.01
N ALA A 119 16.96 4.70 -8.76
CA ALA A 119 17.74 4.92 -7.54
C ALA A 119 16.87 4.82 -6.29
N ASP A 120 15.65 5.38 -6.33
CA ASP A 120 14.70 5.29 -5.22
C ASP A 120 14.22 3.86 -5.00
N HIS A 121 13.97 3.10 -6.07
CA HIS A 121 13.61 1.70 -6.00
C HIS A 121 14.73 0.82 -5.44
N ASP A 122 15.98 1.03 -5.89
CA ASP A 122 17.14 0.28 -5.40
C ASP A 122 17.42 0.59 -3.92
N LYS A 123 17.25 1.85 -3.51
CA LYS A 123 17.30 2.25 -2.10
C LYS A 123 16.22 1.53 -1.30
N ALA A 124 14.97 1.54 -1.75
CA ALA A 124 13.87 0.84 -1.09
C ALA A 124 14.17 -0.66 -0.95
N LYS A 125 14.72 -1.30 -1.99
CA LYS A 125 15.15 -2.71 -1.93
C LYS A 125 16.27 -2.96 -0.93
N ALA A 126 17.23 -2.04 -0.81
CA ALA A 126 18.29 -2.12 0.19
C ALA A 126 17.71 -2.02 1.61
N ASP A 127 16.79 -1.08 1.84
CA ASP A 127 16.10 -0.89 3.12
C ASP A 127 15.26 -2.14 3.47
N ILE A 128 14.54 -2.72 2.50
CA ILE A 128 13.77 -3.96 2.67
C ILE A 128 14.68 -5.14 3.02
N LYS A 129 15.83 -5.26 2.36
CA LYS A 129 16.83 -6.29 2.68
C LYS A 129 17.35 -6.13 4.12
N ALA A 130 17.47 -4.89 4.59
CA ALA A 130 17.87 -4.56 5.95
C ALA A 130 16.74 -4.72 6.99
N MET A 131 15.48 -4.90 6.56
CA MET A 131 14.39 -5.25 7.48
C MET A 131 14.74 -6.57 8.17
N LYS A 132 14.85 -6.49 9.50
CA LYS A 132 15.07 -7.64 10.36
C LYS A 132 13.77 -8.43 10.48
N GLY A 133 13.89 -9.75 10.47
CA GLY A 133 12.81 -10.70 10.72
C GLY A 133 13.18 -11.59 11.88
#